data_AF-A0A7K0CVP5-F1
#
_entry.id   AF-A0A7K0CVP5-F1
#
_cell.length_a   1.000
_cell.length_b   1.000
_cell.length_c   1.000
_cell.angle_alpha   90.00
_cell.angle_beta   90.00
_cell.angle_gamma   90.00
#
_symmetry.space_group_name_H-M   'P 1'
#
loop_
_entity.id
_entity.type
_entity.pdbx_description
1 polymer ?
#
loop_
_entity_poly.entity_id
_entity_poly.type
_entity_poly.pdbx_seq_one_letter_code
_entity_poly.pdbx_strand_id
1 'polypeptide(L)'
;MSTSGKVRVFQVATGNLGTEMIGRIRAHRDLELVGLHCYSPEKIGRDAGGIVGIDPVGVIATGTVEEIIAARPDVLTFHGVFPDEDLYEKVLEAGINVVTTADWITGYHRDKNHPHPSGRKVSEVIQAACERGNSTFYGTGMNPGLNQILGIVHSADVSEIENVTTIESVDVSCHHSVDTWKAVGYGRPIDDPTIPDSLYKYTAVFADAVHLMADAFDLELDEVKFSYELGACTKDVDLGWYFMPKGSLGANYIKYQGMVDGVSRVETHLEWQMTPHTDPSWEIKGCYITQVTGDPNIYSKHMIFPRKGFDLSNPENFASIGMTVTGLPALNSIKSVVAARPGIITSADLPLRSFAGRFNI
;
A
#
# COMPACT_ATOMS: atom_id res chain seq x y z
N MET A 1 15.62 -20.78 -10.29
CA MET A 1 15.55 -21.41 -11.64
C MET A 1 14.44 -20.72 -12.41
N SER A 2 14.65 -20.34 -13.67
CA SER A 2 13.62 -19.72 -14.51
C SER A 2 12.56 -20.75 -14.85
N THR A 3 11.41 -20.74 -14.19
CA THR A 3 10.23 -21.45 -14.68
C THR A 3 9.87 -20.87 -16.05
N SER A 4 9.77 -21.71 -17.07
CA SER A 4 9.52 -21.30 -18.45
C SER A 4 8.05 -20.95 -18.74
N GLY A 5 7.23 -20.82 -17.69
CA GLY A 5 5.79 -20.52 -17.76
C GLY A 5 5.45 -19.19 -17.08
N LYS A 6 4.26 -18.66 -17.39
CA LYS A 6 3.68 -17.53 -16.67
C LYS A 6 3.39 -17.93 -15.22
N VAL A 7 3.57 -16.99 -14.29
CA VAL A 7 3.16 -17.17 -12.90
C VAL A 7 1.64 -17.08 -12.83
N ARG A 8 1.01 -18.10 -12.24
CA ARG A 8 -0.43 -18.23 -12.05
C ARG A 8 -0.87 -17.41 -10.86
N VAL A 9 -1.64 -16.36 -11.12
CA VAL A 9 -2.11 -15.39 -10.12
C VAL A 9 -3.58 -15.61 -9.83
N PHE A 10 -3.92 -15.74 -8.55
CA PHE A 10 -5.29 -15.70 -8.06
C PHE A 10 -5.53 -14.36 -7.38
N GLN A 11 -6.50 -13.56 -7.83
CA GLN A 11 -6.74 -12.26 -7.21
C GLN A 11 -7.88 -12.32 -6.19
N VAL A 12 -7.72 -11.63 -5.06
CA VAL A 12 -8.78 -11.37 -4.08
C VAL A 12 -9.16 -9.89 -4.13
N ALA A 13 -10.48 -9.67 -4.12
CA ALA A 13 -11.15 -8.37 -4.16
C ALA A 13 -11.10 -7.63 -5.51
N THR A 14 -12.15 -6.86 -5.75
CA THR A 14 -12.40 -6.08 -6.99
C THR A 14 -12.77 -4.63 -6.67
N GLY A 15 -12.17 -4.04 -5.63
CA GLY A 15 -12.29 -2.60 -5.37
C GLY A 15 -11.52 -1.79 -6.42
N ASN A 16 -11.39 -0.48 -6.22
CA ASN A 16 -10.71 0.42 -7.17
C ASN A 16 -9.34 -0.11 -7.61
N LEU A 17 -8.53 -0.56 -6.65
CA LEU A 17 -7.20 -1.13 -6.92
C LEU A 17 -7.27 -2.50 -7.62
N GLY A 18 -8.10 -3.42 -7.11
CA GLY A 18 -8.24 -4.76 -7.67
C GLY A 18 -8.72 -4.73 -9.12
N THR A 19 -9.66 -3.85 -9.45
CA THR A 19 -10.14 -3.63 -10.82
C THR A 19 -8.99 -3.25 -11.77
N GLU A 20 -8.15 -2.30 -11.35
CA GLU A 20 -6.99 -1.89 -12.14
C GLU A 20 -5.95 -3.01 -12.32
N MET A 21 -5.77 -3.87 -11.31
CA MET A 21 -4.80 -4.96 -11.37
C MET A 21 -5.25 -6.11 -12.27
N ILE A 22 -6.54 -6.44 -12.34
CA ILE A 22 -7.05 -7.50 -13.24
C ILE A 22 -6.69 -7.21 -14.71
N GLY A 23 -6.92 -5.98 -15.16
CA GLY A 23 -6.57 -5.57 -16.52
C GLY A 23 -5.06 -5.67 -16.79
N ARG A 24 -4.22 -5.33 -15.80
CA ARG A 24 -2.76 -5.36 -15.93
C ARG A 24 -2.20 -6.78 -15.88
N ILE A 25 -2.71 -7.64 -15.00
CA ILE A 25 -2.32 -9.07 -14.95
C ILE A 25 -2.60 -9.72 -16.31
N ARG A 26 -3.78 -9.47 -16.90
CA ARG A 26 -4.14 -10.00 -18.23
C ARG A 26 -3.14 -9.57 -19.32
N ALA A 27 -2.71 -8.32 -19.30
CA ALA A 27 -1.76 -7.77 -20.27
C ALA A 27 -0.29 -8.13 -19.95
N HIS A 28 -0.01 -8.72 -18.78
CA HIS A 28 1.37 -8.96 -18.34
C HIS A 28 1.94 -10.23 -18.98
N ARG A 29 3.12 -10.09 -19.60
CA ARG A 29 3.79 -11.21 -20.30
C ARG A 29 4.21 -12.37 -19.38
N ASP A 30 4.51 -12.07 -18.12
CA ASP A 30 4.99 -13.07 -17.15
C ASP A 30 3.89 -13.60 -16.24
N LEU A 31 2.66 -13.10 -16.31
CA LEU A 31 1.56 -13.47 -15.40
C LEU A 31 0.34 -14.01 -16.17
N GLU A 32 -0.44 -14.82 -15.47
CA GLU A 32 -1.72 -15.36 -15.92
C GLU A 32 -2.74 -15.26 -14.78
N LEU A 33 -3.88 -14.62 -15.01
CA LEU A 33 -4.98 -14.64 -14.05
C LEU A 33 -5.69 -15.99 -14.14
N VAL A 34 -5.66 -16.78 -13.06
CA VAL A 34 -6.27 -18.13 -13.02
C VAL A 34 -7.49 -18.23 -12.13
N GLY A 35 -7.79 -17.18 -11.36
CA GLY A 35 -8.93 -17.16 -10.46
C GLY A 35 -9.18 -15.77 -9.86
N LEU A 36 -10.42 -15.58 -9.39
CA LEU A 36 -10.87 -14.34 -8.75
C LEU A 36 -11.76 -14.69 -7.57
N HIS A 37 -11.46 -14.16 -6.38
CA HIS A 37 -12.32 -14.27 -5.21
C HIS A 37 -13.07 -12.96 -4.99
N CYS A 38 -14.39 -13.07 -4.80
CA CYS A 38 -15.27 -11.95 -4.48
C CYS A 38 -16.04 -12.21 -3.20
N TYR A 39 -16.02 -11.25 -2.28
CA TYR A 39 -16.84 -11.29 -1.07
C TYR A 39 -18.33 -11.01 -1.35
N SER A 40 -18.65 -10.24 -2.39
CA SER A 40 -20.02 -9.87 -2.73
C SER A 40 -20.73 -11.02 -3.47
N PRO A 41 -21.83 -11.61 -2.93
CA PRO A 41 -22.47 -12.79 -3.51
C PRO A 41 -22.93 -12.60 -4.96
N GLU A 42 -23.34 -11.40 -5.34
CA GLU A 42 -23.81 -11.05 -6.69
C GLU A 42 -22.71 -11.03 -7.76
N LYS A 43 -21.44 -11.12 -7.34
CA LYS A 43 -20.28 -11.24 -8.25
C LYS A 43 -19.90 -12.71 -8.49
N ILE A 44 -20.22 -13.61 -7.56
CA ILE A 44 -19.86 -15.03 -7.67
C ILE A 44 -20.56 -15.64 -8.90
N GLY A 45 -19.81 -16.42 -9.68
CA GLY A 45 -20.29 -17.05 -10.91
C GLY A 45 -20.26 -16.14 -12.15
N ARG A 46 -19.85 -14.87 -12.01
CA ARG A 46 -19.66 -13.95 -13.15
C ARG A 46 -18.21 -13.95 -13.62
N ASP A 47 -18.03 -13.60 -14.89
CA ASP A 47 -16.70 -13.41 -15.47
C ASP A 47 -16.01 -12.17 -14.87
N ALA A 48 -14.73 -12.31 -14.52
CA ALA A 48 -13.90 -11.25 -13.96
C ALA A 48 -13.86 -9.99 -14.82
N GLY A 49 -13.81 -10.14 -16.15
CA GLY A 49 -13.86 -9.03 -17.10
C GLY A 49 -15.16 -8.25 -16.99
N GLY A 50 -16.29 -8.97 -16.98
CA GLY A 50 -17.61 -8.36 -16.79
C GLY A 50 -17.84 -7.76 -15.40
N ILE A 51 -17.11 -8.20 -14.37
CA ILE A 51 -17.14 -7.58 -13.03
C ILE A 51 -16.41 -6.23 -13.04
N VAL A 52 -15.28 -6.13 -13.75
CA VAL A 52 -14.42 -4.94 -13.76
C VAL A 52 -14.61 -4.03 -14.97
N GLY A 53 -15.62 -4.29 -15.80
CA GLY A 53 -16.00 -3.42 -16.92
C GLY A 53 -15.10 -3.53 -18.16
N ILE A 54 -14.48 -4.70 -18.39
CA ILE A 54 -13.68 -5.00 -19.59
C ILE A 54 -14.25 -6.21 -20.34
N ASP A 55 -13.69 -6.51 -21.52
CA ASP A 55 -14.06 -7.71 -22.28
C ASP A 55 -13.91 -8.99 -21.44
N PRO A 56 -14.75 -10.02 -21.67
CA PRO A 56 -14.66 -11.28 -20.94
C PRO A 56 -13.24 -11.87 -20.95
N VAL A 57 -12.78 -12.31 -19.79
CA VAL A 57 -11.40 -12.84 -19.61
C VAL A 57 -11.36 -14.35 -19.42
N GLY A 58 -12.51 -15.00 -19.25
CA GLY A 58 -12.63 -16.46 -19.07
C GLY A 58 -12.36 -16.94 -17.64
N VAL A 59 -12.26 -16.02 -16.68
CA VAL A 59 -12.02 -16.34 -15.26
C VAL A 59 -13.31 -16.07 -14.50
N ILE A 60 -13.92 -17.11 -13.96
CA ILE A 60 -15.16 -17.01 -13.19
C ILE A 60 -14.84 -16.71 -11.73
N ALA A 61 -15.52 -15.70 -11.17
CA ALA A 61 -15.37 -15.33 -9.78
C ALA A 61 -15.93 -16.41 -8.83
N THR A 62 -15.17 -16.72 -7.79
CA THR A 62 -15.47 -17.68 -6.74
C THR A 62 -15.65 -16.96 -5.40
N GLY A 63 -16.11 -17.68 -4.37
CA GLY A 63 -16.49 -17.09 -3.08
C GLY A 63 -15.89 -17.77 -1.86
N THR A 64 -15.08 -18.82 -2.03
CA THR A 64 -14.54 -19.61 -0.91
C THR A 64 -13.03 -19.75 -0.98
N VAL A 65 -12.41 -20.03 0.18
CA VAL A 65 -10.96 -20.27 0.27
C VAL A 65 -10.61 -21.63 -0.35
N GLU A 66 -11.50 -22.61 -0.25
CA GLU A 66 -11.36 -23.93 -0.84
C GLU A 66 -11.21 -23.85 -2.37
N GLU A 67 -11.95 -22.95 -3.02
CA GLU A 67 -11.83 -22.70 -4.47
C GLU A 67 -10.49 -22.06 -4.83
N ILE A 68 -9.94 -21.19 -3.97
CA ILE A 68 -8.59 -20.62 -4.15
C ILE A 68 -7.55 -21.75 -4.13
N ILE A 69 -7.61 -22.61 -3.12
CA ILE A 69 -6.68 -23.72 -2.94
C ILE A 69 -6.80 -24.73 -4.09
N ALA A 70 -8.02 -25.08 -4.50
CA ALA A 70 -8.28 -26.02 -5.59
C ALA A 70 -7.74 -25.54 -6.94
N ALA A 71 -7.70 -24.22 -7.18
CA ALA A 71 -7.13 -23.64 -8.40
C ALA A 71 -5.59 -23.79 -8.50
N ARG A 72 -4.92 -24.07 -7.38
CA ARG A 72 -3.46 -24.20 -7.26
C ARG A 72 -2.70 -23.07 -7.98
N PRO A 73 -2.95 -21.80 -7.61
CA PRO A 73 -2.15 -20.69 -8.11
C PRO A 73 -0.73 -20.75 -7.52
N ASP A 74 0.21 -20.09 -8.19
CA ASP A 74 1.56 -19.90 -7.63
C ASP A 74 1.54 -18.80 -6.55
N VAL A 75 0.62 -17.84 -6.68
CA VAL A 75 0.50 -16.68 -5.81
C VAL A 75 -0.93 -16.16 -5.79
N LEU A 76 -1.35 -15.70 -4.61
CA LEU A 76 -2.53 -14.91 -4.39
C LEU A 76 -2.15 -13.43 -4.28
N THR A 77 -2.83 -12.55 -5.01
CA THR A 77 -2.74 -11.10 -4.80
C THR A 77 -3.95 -10.59 -4.05
N PHE A 78 -3.73 -9.78 -3.02
CA PHE A 78 -4.81 -9.25 -2.17
C PHE A 78 -4.85 -7.72 -2.22
N HIS A 79 -6.00 -7.19 -2.61
CA HIS A 79 -6.25 -5.75 -2.75
C HIS A 79 -7.53 -5.30 -2.02
N GLY A 80 -7.85 -5.95 -0.89
CA GLY A 80 -8.89 -5.49 0.02
C GLY A 80 -8.48 -4.24 0.79
N VAL A 81 -9.47 -3.54 1.37
CA VAL A 81 -9.22 -2.34 2.19
C VAL A 81 -8.49 -2.69 3.48
N PHE A 82 -8.86 -3.81 4.10
CA PHE A 82 -8.23 -4.34 5.31
C PHE A 82 -7.72 -5.76 5.07
N PRO A 83 -6.68 -6.20 5.79
CA PRO A 83 -6.19 -7.57 5.75
C PRO A 83 -7.27 -8.60 6.08
N ASP A 84 -7.17 -9.77 5.45
CA ASP A 84 -7.94 -10.97 5.79
C ASP A 84 -6.96 -12.05 6.28
N GLU A 85 -6.63 -12.00 7.56
CA GLU A 85 -5.61 -12.86 8.18
C GLU A 85 -6.02 -14.34 8.17
N ASP A 86 -7.31 -14.63 8.36
CA ASP A 86 -7.86 -15.99 8.29
C ASP A 86 -7.72 -16.58 6.88
N LEU A 87 -7.95 -15.78 5.83
CA LEU A 87 -7.70 -16.17 4.45
C LEU A 87 -6.20 -16.37 4.20
N TYR A 88 -5.36 -15.43 4.66
CA TYR A 88 -3.91 -15.52 4.49
C TYR A 88 -3.35 -16.80 5.11
N GLU A 89 -3.69 -17.11 6.36
CA GLU A 89 -3.21 -18.32 7.04
C GLU A 89 -3.52 -19.58 6.24
N LYS A 90 -4.78 -19.79 5.83
CA LYS A 90 -5.20 -20.98 5.08
C LYS A 90 -4.53 -21.09 3.71
N VAL A 91 -4.35 -19.96 3.01
CA VAL A 91 -3.73 -19.92 1.68
C VAL A 91 -2.23 -20.21 1.78
N LEU A 92 -1.56 -19.59 2.74
CA LEU A 92 -0.13 -19.80 2.98
C LEU A 92 0.15 -21.23 3.39
N GLU A 93 -0.65 -21.82 4.30
CA GLU A 93 -0.54 -23.23 4.69
C GLU A 93 -0.69 -24.20 3.52
N ALA A 94 -1.51 -23.85 2.53
CA ALA A 94 -1.69 -24.64 1.31
C ALA A 94 -0.51 -24.53 0.31
N GLY A 95 0.53 -23.77 0.66
CA GLY A 95 1.73 -23.57 -0.15
C GLY A 95 1.58 -22.52 -1.25
N ILE A 96 0.59 -21.64 -1.13
CA ILE A 96 0.34 -20.56 -2.08
C ILE A 96 0.96 -19.27 -1.50
N ASN A 97 1.82 -18.61 -2.28
CA ASN A 97 2.42 -17.34 -1.87
C ASN A 97 1.35 -16.23 -1.80
N VAL A 98 1.58 -15.20 -1.00
CA VAL A 98 0.67 -14.04 -0.93
C VAL A 98 1.44 -12.75 -1.13
N VAL A 99 0.94 -11.91 -2.04
CA VAL A 99 1.35 -10.52 -2.22
C VAL A 99 0.17 -9.61 -1.89
N THR A 100 0.32 -8.73 -0.91
CA THR A 100 -0.78 -7.86 -0.46
C THR A 100 -0.41 -6.39 -0.54
N THR A 101 -1.43 -5.56 -0.78
CA THR A 101 -1.36 -4.10 -0.60
C THR A 101 -2.15 -3.62 0.60
N ALA A 102 -2.66 -4.55 1.42
CA ALA A 102 -3.50 -4.24 2.57
C ALA A 102 -2.66 -4.24 3.85
N ASP A 103 -2.37 -3.05 4.36
CA ASP A 103 -1.97 -2.79 5.76
C ASP A 103 -0.81 -3.67 6.30
N TRP A 104 0.18 -3.96 5.45
CA TRP A 104 1.35 -4.74 5.82
C TRP A 104 2.60 -4.32 5.05
N ILE A 105 3.72 -4.10 5.75
CA ILE A 105 5.05 -4.01 5.12
C ILE A 105 6.06 -4.87 5.91
N THR A 106 6.25 -4.59 7.20
CA THR A 106 7.11 -5.39 8.10
C THR A 106 6.27 -6.25 9.05
N GLY A 107 5.00 -5.91 9.26
CA GLY A 107 4.10 -6.55 10.20
C GLY A 107 4.08 -5.89 11.58
N TYR A 108 4.93 -4.88 11.83
CA TYR A 108 5.05 -4.21 13.12
C TYR A 108 3.70 -3.62 13.58
N HIS A 109 3.02 -2.88 12.70
CA HIS A 109 1.73 -2.26 12.99
C HIS A 109 0.69 -3.30 13.38
N ARG A 110 0.63 -4.42 12.63
CA ARG A 110 -0.31 -5.51 12.88
C ARG A 110 -0.06 -6.15 14.24
N ASP A 111 1.19 -6.46 14.55
CA ASP A 111 1.57 -7.01 15.85
C ASP A 111 1.27 -6.07 17.02
N LYS A 112 1.47 -4.76 16.82
CA LYS A 112 1.33 -3.77 17.89
C LYS A 112 -0.12 -3.39 18.16
N ASN A 113 -0.92 -3.22 17.10
CA ASN A 113 -2.21 -2.53 17.17
C ASN A 113 -3.41 -3.43 16.86
N HIS A 114 -3.20 -4.68 16.40
CA HIS A 114 -4.27 -5.61 16.05
C HIS A 114 -4.08 -6.95 16.77
N PRO A 115 -4.59 -7.09 18.00
CA PRO A 115 -4.51 -8.35 18.73
C PRO A 115 -5.18 -9.48 17.96
N HIS A 116 -4.44 -10.57 17.74
CA HIS A 116 -4.98 -11.75 17.06
C HIS A 116 -5.80 -12.61 18.04
N PRO A 117 -6.93 -13.21 17.62
CA PRO A 117 -7.75 -14.08 18.48
C PRO A 117 -7.01 -15.26 19.13
N SER A 118 -5.91 -15.72 18.53
CA SER A 118 -5.06 -16.78 19.08
C SER A 118 -4.19 -16.35 20.27
N GLY A 119 -4.13 -15.05 20.58
CA GLY A 119 -3.23 -14.47 21.60
C GLY A 119 -1.76 -14.36 21.17
N ARG A 120 -1.41 -14.83 19.97
CA ARG A 120 -0.09 -14.65 19.36
C ARG A 120 -0.03 -13.34 18.57
N LYS A 121 1.18 -12.90 18.23
CA LYS A 121 1.34 -11.80 17.25
C LYS A 121 0.87 -12.26 15.86
N VAL A 122 0.36 -11.33 15.05
CA VAL A 122 -0.10 -11.65 13.70
C VAL A 122 1.07 -12.17 12.85
N SER A 123 2.24 -11.54 12.95
CA SER A 123 3.46 -12.00 12.26
C SER A 123 3.84 -13.43 12.63
N GLU A 124 3.67 -13.85 13.88
CA GLU A 124 3.95 -15.22 14.31
C GLU A 124 2.97 -16.24 13.72
N VAL A 125 1.69 -15.85 13.58
CA VAL A 125 0.66 -16.69 12.94
C VAL A 125 0.99 -16.87 11.45
N ILE A 126 1.21 -15.76 10.74
CA ILE A 126 1.53 -15.75 9.30
C ILE A 126 2.86 -16.46 9.04
N GLN A 127 3.91 -16.21 9.82
CA GLN A 127 5.21 -16.88 9.68
C GLN A 127 5.06 -18.40 9.84
N ALA A 128 4.30 -18.86 10.82
CA ALA A 128 4.09 -20.29 11.03
C ALA A 128 3.28 -20.92 9.87
N ALA A 129 2.33 -20.20 9.28
CA ALA A 129 1.59 -20.64 8.10
C ALA A 129 2.50 -20.78 6.87
N CYS A 130 3.36 -19.78 6.64
CA CYS A 130 4.40 -19.80 5.62
C CYS A 130 5.33 -21.02 5.76
N GLU A 131 5.76 -21.34 6.98
CA GLU A 131 6.61 -22.49 7.26
C GLU A 131 5.92 -23.83 6.96
N ARG A 132 4.65 -23.97 7.36
CA ARG A 132 3.86 -25.20 7.10
C ARG A 132 3.63 -25.44 5.61
N GLY A 133 3.36 -24.37 4.85
CA GLY A 133 3.10 -24.46 3.42
C GLY A 133 4.34 -24.35 2.53
N ASN A 134 5.50 -24.00 3.08
CA ASN A 134 6.67 -23.60 2.30
C ASN A 134 6.34 -22.46 1.31
N SER A 135 5.65 -21.44 1.81
CA SER A 135 5.15 -20.28 1.06
C SER A 135 5.71 -18.97 1.60
N THR A 136 5.57 -17.92 0.79
CA THR A 136 6.12 -16.59 1.05
C THR A 136 4.98 -15.58 1.21
N PHE A 137 5.09 -14.69 2.19
CA PHE A 137 4.17 -13.57 2.40
C PHE A 137 4.91 -12.23 2.23
N TYR A 138 4.38 -11.35 1.40
CA TYR A 138 4.97 -10.05 1.09
C TYR A 138 3.91 -8.94 1.02
N GLY A 139 4.16 -7.83 1.73
CA GLY A 139 3.33 -6.62 1.70
C GLY A 139 4.06 -5.45 1.04
N THR A 140 3.37 -4.69 0.18
CA THR A 140 3.93 -3.50 -0.48
C THR A 140 2.86 -2.56 -1.01
N GLY A 141 3.27 -1.44 -1.61
CA GLY A 141 2.39 -0.45 -2.20
C GLY A 141 3.17 0.72 -2.78
N MET A 142 2.50 1.83 -3.06
CA MET A 142 3.18 3.09 -3.38
C MET A 142 3.72 3.72 -2.09
N ASN A 143 2.84 4.00 -1.13
CA ASN A 143 3.19 4.49 0.19
C ASN A 143 2.25 3.87 1.24
N PRO A 144 2.76 3.02 2.15
CA PRO A 144 4.15 2.60 2.27
C PRO A 144 4.54 1.55 1.20
N GLY A 145 5.83 1.49 0.83
CA GLY A 145 6.37 0.57 -0.18
C GLY A 145 7.40 1.22 -1.09
N LEU A 146 7.02 1.50 -2.35
CA LEU A 146 7.93 2.08 -3.35
C LEU A 146 8.54 3.42 -2.90
N ASN A 147 7.80 4.25 -2.16
CA ASN A 147 8.32 5.52 -1.64
C ASN A 147 9.56 5.29 -0.74
N GLN A 148 9.50 4.31 0.16
CA GLN A 148 10.61 3.94 1.05
C GLN A 148 11.73 3.22 0.29
N ILE A 149 11.40 2.38 -0.69
CA ILE A 149 12.42 1.76 -1.57
C ILE A 149 13.22 2.84 -2.30
N LEU A 150 12.54 3.87 -2.84
CA LEU A 150 13.23 5.02 -3.45
C LEU A 150 14.06 5.78 -2.42
N GLY A 151 13.55 5.96 -1.20
CA GLY A 151 14.29 6.54 -0.08
C GLY A 151 15.63 5.84 0.17
N ILE A 152 15.60 4.51 0.26
CA ILE A 152 16.78 3.66 0.44
C ILE A 152 17.73 3.74 -0.76
N VAL A 153 17.20 3.69 -1.99
CA VAL A 153 18.05 3.73 -3.20
C VAL A 153 18.70 5.10 -3.39
N HIS A 154 18.00 6.20 -3.07
CA HIS A 154 18.53 7.56 -3.19
C HIS A 154 19.66 7.86 -2.20
N SER A 155 19.92 7.03 -1.20
CA SER A 155 21.04 7.22 -0.28
C SER A 155 22.32 6.50 -0.73
N ALA A 156 22.29 5.79 -1.87
CA ALA A 156 23.40 4.95 -2.32
C ALA A 156 24.68 5.72 -2.70
N ASP A 157 24.58 7.03 -2.92
CA ASP A 157 25.69 7.94 -3.22
C ASP A 157 26.03 8.92 -2.07
N VAL A 158 25.63 8.56 -0.84
CA VAL A 158 25.86 9.35 0.39
C VAL A 158 26.84 8.61 1.32
N SER A 159 27.89 9.28 1.79
CA SER A 159 28.93 8.68 2.65
C SER A 159 28.56 8.70 4.13
N GLU A 160 27.93 9.78 4.59
CA GLU A 160 27.58 10.02 5.99
C GLU A 160 26.12 10.46 6.07
N ILE A 161 25.22 9.52 6.38
CA ILE A 161 23.77 9.80 6.47
C ILE A 161 23.44 10.24 7.90
N GLU A 162 22.84 11.42 8.02
CA GLU A 162 22.32 11.94 9.28
C GLU A 162 20.81 11.68 9.45
N ASN A 163 20.05 11.82 8.37
CA ASN A 163 18.60 11.64 8.32
C ASN A 163 18.13 11.23 6.91
N VAL A 164 17.14 10.34 6.83
CA VAL A 164 16.39 10.04 5.59
C VAL A 164 14.91 10.31 5.84
N THR A 165 14.34 11.23 5.08
CA THR A 165 12.91 11.55 5.12
C THR A 165 12.25 11.22 3.79
N THR A 166 11.16 10.45 3.84
CA THR A 166 10.26 10.23 2.70
C THR A 166 8.95 10.96 2.94
N ILE A 167 8.49 11.72 1.95
CA ILE A 167 7.28 12.54 2.05
C ILE A 167 6.33 12.16 0.93
N GLU A 168 5.08 11.87 1.29
CA GLU A 168 3.97 11.87 0.34
C GLU A 168 3.22 13.21 0.47
N SER A 169 3.24 14.02 -0.60
CA SER A 169 2.59 15.32 -0.64
C SER A 169 1.53 15.34 -1.72
N VAL A 170 0.27 15.14 -1.33
CA VAL A 170 -0.81 14.77 -2.26
C VAL A 170 -2.12 15.48 -1.96
N ASP A 171 -2.80 15.83 -3.04
CA ASP A 171 -4.22 16.17 -3.01
C ASP A 171 -5.01 14.87 -2.95
N VAL A 172 -5.67 14.64 -1.82
CA VAL A 172 -6.38 13.39 -1.54
C VAL A 172 -7.85 13.41 -2.01
N SER A 173 -8.33 14.52 -2.59
CA SER A 173 -9.70 14.64 -3.11
C SER A 173 -10.00 13.73 -4.30
N CYS A 174 -8.98 13.11 -4.89
CA CYS A 174 -9.15 12.13 -5.96
C CYS A 174 -9.59 10.74 -5.48
N HIS A 175 -9.49 10.46 -4.18
CA HIS A 175 -9.82 9.15 -3.64
C HIS A 175 -11.25 9.17 -3.09
N HIS A 176 -12.23 8.78 -3.92
CA HIS A 176 -13.65 8.83 -3.56
C HIS A 176 -14.05 7.68 -2.62
N SER A 177 -13.69 7.78 -1.34
CA SER A 177 -14.05 6.82 -0.27
C SER A 177 -14.44 7.55 1.01
N VAL A 178 -15.72 7.95 1.11
CA VAL A 178 -16.24 8.74 2.24
C VAL A 178 -15.97 8.08 3.59
N ASP A 179 -16.19 6.77 3.68
CA ASP A 179 -16.04 6.05 4.95
C ASP A 179 -14.57 5.96 5.39
N THR A 180 -13.63 5.80 4.45
CA THR A 180 -12.19 5.88 4.72
C THR A 180 -11.81 7.25 5.28
N TRP A 181 -12.31 8.33 4.67
CA TRP A 181 -11.98 9.68 5.10
C TRP A 181 -12.58 10.05 6.45
N LYS A 182 -13.82 9.64 6.71
CA LYS A 182 -14.44 9.77 8.03
C LYS A 182 -13.70 8.97 9.11
N ALA A 183 -13.21 7.78 8.77
CA ALA A 183 -12.43 6.95 9.68
C ALA A 183 -11.13 7.66 10.10
N VAL A 184 -10.42 8.29 9.16
CA VAL A 184 -9.21 9.07 9.46
C VAL A 184 -9.52 10.42 10.13
N GLY A 185 -10.75 10.92 9.97
CA GLY A 185 -11.30 12.04 10.75
C GLY A 185 -11.71 13.25 9.94
N TYR A 186 -11.60 13.21 8.61
CA TYR A 186 -12.00 14.31 7.73
C TYR A 186 -13.49 14.60 7.90
N GLY A 187 -13.87 15.86 7.71
CA GLY A 187 -15.25 16.34 7.87
C GLY A 187 -15.78 16.35 9.31
N ARG A 188 -15.01 15.86 10.30
CA ARG A 188 -15.34 16.00 11.73
C ARG A 188 -14.88 17.36 12.26
N PRO A 189 -15.54 17.95 13.27
CA PRO A 189 -15.09 19.19 13.91
C PRO A 189 -13.62 19.10 14.35
N ILE A 190 -12.81 20.12 14.06
CA ILE A 190 -11.37 20.09 14.33
C ILE A 190 -11.02 19.94 15.82
N ASP A 191 -11.93 20.36 16.70
CA ASP A 191 -11.83 20.29 18.16
C ASP A 191 -12.33 18.95 18.74
N ASP A 192 -12.73 18.01 17.89
CA ASP A 192 -13.09 16.66 18.29
C ASP A 192 -11.86 15.93 18.88
N PRO A 193 -11.87 15.62 20.19
CA PRO A 193 -10.69 15.13 20.89
C PRO A 193 -10.27 13.72 20.46
N THR A 194 -11.10 12.99 19.69
CA THR A 194 -10.75 11.65 19.23
C THR A 194 -10.13 11.62 17.84
N ILE A 195 -10.01 12.77 17.14
CA ILE A 195 -9.32 12.84 15.84
C ILE A 195 -7.89 12.30 15.91
N PRO A 196 -7.06 12.66 16.91
CA PRO A 196 -5.69 12.16 17.01
C PRO A 196 -5.60 10.63 17.07
N ASP A 197 -6.45 10.00 17.89
CA ASP A 197 -6.52 8.53 18.00
C ASP A 197 -6.99 7.89 16.69
N SER A 198 -7.94 8.54 16.01
CA SER A 198 -8.42 8.12 14.69
C SER A 198 -7.30 8.15 13.65
N LEU A 199 -6.58 9.27 13.56
CA LEU A 199 -5.46 9.46 12.65
C LEU A 199 -4.41 8.37 12.88
N TYR A 200 -3.97 8.20 14.13
CA TYR A 200 -2.99 7.17 14.47
C TYR A 200 -3.50 5.78 14.08
N LYS A 201 -4.73 5.42 14.49
CA LYS A 201 -5.30 4.09 14.24
C LYS A 201 -5.32 3.71 12.76
N TYR A 202 -5.69 4.65 11.89
CA TYR A 202 -5.85 4.38 10.45
C TYR A 202 -4.62 4.72 9.60
N THR A 203 -3.54 5.23 10.21
CA THR A 203 -2.27 5.52 9.51
C THR A 203 -1.06 4.82 10.14
N ALA A 204 -1.24 4.04 11.20
CA ALA A 204 -0.12 3.40 11.90
C ALA A 204 0.70 2.40 11.06
N VAL A 205 0.21 1.97 9.89
CA VAL A 205 1.01 1.23 8.90
C VAL A 205 2.26 1.98 8.44
N PHE A 206 2.29 3.32 8.50
CA PHE A 206 3.47 4.09 8.14
C PHE A 206 4.63 3.93 9.15
N ALA A 207 4.36 3.38 10.36
CA ALA A 207 5.41 2.93 11.25
C ALA A 207 6.19 1.75 10.63
N ASP A 208 5.53 0.83 9.90
CA ASP A 208 6.24 -0.23 9.18
C ASP A 208 7.16 0.36 8.09
N ALA A 209 6.77 1.48 7.47
CA ALA A 209 7.60 2.17 6.49
C ALA A 209 8.92 2.65 7.09
N VAL A 210 8.85 3.20 8.30
CA VAL A 210 10.03 3.60 9.10
C VAL A 210 10.87 2.37 9.46
N HIS A 211 10.24 1.29 9.93
CA HIS A 211 10.93 0.04 10.25
C HIS A 211 11.60 -0.62 9.04
N LEU A 212 10.99 -0.55 7.85
CA LEU A 212 11.60 -1.03 6.61
C LEU A 212 12.88 -0.26 6.27
N MET A 213 12.85 1.07 6.38
CA MET A 213 14.05 1.87 6.14
C MET A 213 15.12 1.62 7.20
N ALA A 214 14.73 1.51 8.47
CA ALA A 214 15.65 1.21 9.56
C ALA A 214 16.37 -0.14 9.36
N ASP A 215 15.63 -1.19 9.01
CA ASP A 215 16.17 -2.50 8.66
C ASP A 215 17.16 -2.42 7.49
N ALA A 216 16.81 -1.71 6.42
CA ALA A 216 17.68 -1.54 5.26
C ALA A 216 18.96 -0.72 5.55
N PHE A 217 18.97 0.09 6.60
CA PHE A 217 20.12 0.88 7.04
C PHE A 217 20.87 0.28 8.24
N ASP A 218 20.54 -0.95 8.65
CA ASP A 218 21.08 -1.60 9.85
C ASP A 218 20.95 -0.71 11.11
N LEU A 219 19.85 0.03 11.21
CA LEU A 219 19.61 1.01 12.26
C LEU A 219 18.64 0.45 13.32
N GLU A 220 19.13 0.24 14.54
CA GLU A 220 18.28 -0.08 15.69
C GLU A 220 17.60 1.20 16.19
N LEU A 221 16.27 1.19 16.27
CA LEU A 221 15.47 2.34 16.71
C LEU A 221 15.08 2.20 18.19
N ASP A 222 15.12 3.30 18.93
CA ASP A 222 14.57 3.37 20.28
C ASP A 222 13.03 3.30 20.25
N GLU A 223 12.44 4.07 19.34
CA GLU A 223 11.00 4.14 19.12
C GLU A 223 10.65 4.67 17.72
N VAL A 224 9.38 4.48 17.33
CA VAL A 224 8.78 5.23 16.22
C VAL A 224 7.76 6.19 16.79
N LYS A 225 8.09 7.48 16.77
CA LYS A 225 7.25 8.55 17.31
C LYS A 225 6.24 9.00 16.26
N PHE A 226 4.97 9.08 16.66
CA PHE A 226 3.89 9.68 15.88
C PHE A 226 3.69 11.15 16.29
N SER A 227 3.62 12.05 15.30
CA SER A 227 3.20 13.43 15.51
C SER A 227 2.36 13.92 14.34
N TYR A 228 1.55 14.96 14.57
CA TYR A 228 0.63 15.48 13.57
C TYR A 228 0.35 16.97 13.74
N GLU A 229 -0.10 17.59 12.66
CA GLU A 229 -0.72 18.91 12.59
C GLU A 229 -2.03 18.80 11.80
N LEU A 230 -3.07 19.53 12.21
CA LEU A 230 -4.42 19.43 11.63
C LEU A 230 -4.83 20.75 11.00
N GLY A 231 -5.30 20.70 9.74
CA GLY A 231 -5.82 21.85 9.01
C GLY A 231 -7.35 21.89 9.00
N ALA A 232 -7.93 22.94 9.59
CA ALA A 232 -9.38 23.13 9.63
C ALA A 232 -9.90 23.81 8.36
N CYS A 233 -10.99 23.32 7.77
CA CYS A 233 -11.67 23.97 6.66
C CYS A 233 -12.07 25.41 7.04
N THR A 234 -11.62 26.40 6.25
CA THR A 234 -11.90 27.84 6.49
C THR A 234 -13.28 28.27 6.00
N LYS A 235 -13.93 27.43 5.20
CA LYS A 235 -15.29 27.55 4.68
C LYS A 235 -15.90 26.16 4.47
N ASP A 236 -17.20 26.10 4.17
CA ASP A 236 -17.82 24.86 3.71
C ASP A 236 -17.20 24.43 2.38
N VAL A 237 -16.93 23.14 2.25
CA VAL A 237 -16.35 22.52 1.06
C VAL A 237 -17.26 21.39 0.62
N ASP A 238 -17.73 21.47 -0.63
CA ASP A 238 -18.52 20.43 -1.29
C ASP A 238 -17.74 19.93 -2.51
N LEU A 239 -17.30 18.67 -2.47
CA LEU A 239 -16.61 18.00 -3.56
C LEU A 239 -17.59 17.27 -4.51
N GLY A 240 -18.90 17.36 -4.25
CA GLY A 240 -19.96 16.64 -4.97
C GLY A 240 -20.17 15.19 -4.49
N TRP A 241 -19.11 14.55 -3.98
CA TRP A 241 -19.15 13.22 -3.38
C TRP A 241 -18.89 13.22 -1.87
N TYR A 242 -18.39 14.34 -1.34
CA TYR A 242 -18.14 14.50 0.09
C TYR A 242 -18.22 15.97 0.50
N PHE A 243 -18.96 16.22 1.58
CA PHE A 243 -19.16 17.53 2.16
C PHE A 243 -18.39 17.65 3.48
N MET A 244 -17.60 18.71 3.61
CA MET A 244 -16.83 19.06 4.80
C MET A 244 -17.25 20.45 5.30
N PRO A 245 -17.89 20.55 6.48
CA PRO A 245 -18.29 21.84 7.04
C PRO A 245 -17.10 22.76 7.35
N LYS A 246 -17.31 24.08 7.36
CA LYS A 246 -16.36 25.03 7.95
C LYS A 246 -16.02 24.61 9.39
N GLY A 247 -14.74 24.64 9.74
CA GLY A 247 -14.21 24.25 11.05
C GLY A 247 -14.01 22.74 11.21
N SER A 248 -14.28 21.94 10.17
CA SER A 248 -13.96 20.51 10.18
C SER A 248 -12.54 20.22 9.67
N LEU A 249 -12.00 19.03 9.97
CA LEU A 249 -10.73 18.59 9.42
C LEU A 249 -10.81 18.45 7.89
N GLY A 250 -9.95 19.16 7.17
CA GLY A 250 -9.84 19.09 5.71
C GLY A 250 -8.44 18.80 5.18
N ALA A 251 -7.44 18.77 6.06
CA ALA A 251 -6.06 18.49 5.74
C ALA A 251 -5.28 18.07 7.00
N ASN A 252 -4.18 17.34 6.83
CA ASN A 252 -3.27 16.98 7.91
C ASN A 252 -1.82 16.94 7.43
N TYR A 253 -0.90 17.10 8.38
CA TYR A 253 0.49 16.72 8.22
C TYR A 253 0.87 15.72 9.29
N ILE A 254 1.09 14.46 8.90
CA ILE A 254 1.44 13.37 9.81
C ILE A 254 2.93 13.04 9.65
N LYS A 255 3.59 12.70 10.75
CA LYS A 255 4.97 12.21 10.78
C LYS A 255 5.06 10.94 11.61
N TYR A 256 5.69 9.92 11.04
CA TYR A 256 6.24 8.77 11.74
C TYR A 256 7.76 8.90 11.72
N GLN A 257 8.37 8.95 12.89
CA GLN A 257 9.78 9.31 13.05
C GLN A 257 10.51 8.22 13.84
N GLY A 258 11.44 7.52 13.19
CA GLY A 258 12.33 6.56 13.85
C GLY A 258 13.40 7.31 14.62
N MET A 259 13.37 7.16 15.94
CA MET A 259 14.22 7.88 16.88
C MET A 259 15.42 7.04 17.30
N VAL A 260 16.59 7.68 17.37
CA VAL A 260 17.82 7.13 17.97
C VAL A 260 18.46 8.23 18.81
N ASP A 261 18.67 7.98 20.10
CA ASP A 261 19.20 8.93 21.08
C ASP A 261 18.44 10.27 21.10
N GLY A 262 17.11 10.21 20.91
CA GLY A 262 16.23 11.38 20.86
C GLY A 262 16.30 12.19 19.56
N VAL A 263 17.00 11.71 18.53
CA VAL A 263 17.09 12.34 17.20
C VAL A 263 16.36 11.49 16.15
N SER A 264 15.57 12.13 15.28
CA SER A 264 14.90 11.45 14.17
C SER A 264 15.92 11.11 13.07
N ARG A 265 16.07 9.82 12.74
CA ARG A 265 17.05 9.31 11.76
C ARG A 265 16.42 8.83 10.47
N VAL A 266 15.23 8.24 10.55
CA VAL A 266 14.47 7.76 9.39
C VAL A 266 13.00 8.14 9.56
N GLU A 267 12.40 8.77 8.57
CA GLU A 267 11.09 9.40 8.72
C GLU A 267 10.18 9.16 7.51
N THR A 268 8.88 9.01 7.80
CA THR A 268 7.81 9.01 6.79
C THR A 268 6.78 10.07 7.14
N HIS A 269 6.52 10.94 6.17
CA HIS A 269 5.74 12.16 6.30
C HIS A 269 4.57 12.13 5.32
N LEU A 270 3.39 12.59 5.75
CA LEU A 270 2.16 12.58 4.95
C LEU A 270 1.56 13.99 4.97
N GLU A 271 1.75 14.73 3.90
CA GLU A 271 1.07 16.01 3.64
C GLU A 271 -0.18 15.71 2.82
N TRP A 272 -1.30 15.50 3.51
CA TRP A 272 -2.57 15.17 2.89
C TRP A 272 -3.51 16.36 2.98
N GLN A 273 -4.04 16.78 1.84
CA GLN A 273 -4.96 17.92 1.78
C GLN A 273 -6.10 17.60 0.81
N MET A 274 -7.33 17.62 1.31
CA MET A 274 -8.53 17.39 0.49
C MET A 274 -9.02 18.69 -0.18
N THR A 275 -8.56 19.83 0.31
CA THR A 275 -8.95 21.15 -0.16
C THR A 275 -7.87 22.17 0.18
N PRO A 276 -7.54 23.12 -0.71
CA PRO A 276 -6.60 24.19 -0.39
C PRO A 276 -7.16 25.22 0.61
N HIS A 277 -8.39 25.04 1.07
CA HIS A 277 -9.10 25.97 1.93
C HIS A 277 -9.05 25.54 3.40
N THR A 278 -7.86 25.27 3.93
CA THR A 278 -7.64 24.94 5.34
C THR A 278 -6.72 25.94 6.05
N ASP A 279 -6.75 25.96 7.38
CA ASP A 279 -5.79 26.67 8.21
C ASP A 279 -5.33 25.75 9.37
N PRO A 280 -4.03 25.41 9.48
CA PRO A 280 -2.99 25.61 8.46
C PRO A 280 -3.30 24.92 7.12
N SER A 281 -2.59 25.33 6.07
CA SER A 281 -2.60 24.71 4.74
C SER A 281 -1.18 24.38 4.29
N TRP A 282 -1.04 23.31 3.51
CA TRP A 282 0.25 22.88 2.94
C TRP A 282 0.32 23.13 1.44
N GLU A 283 1.52 23.43 0.96
CA GLU A 283 1.78 23.59 -0.48
C GLU A 283 1.97 22.22 -1.12
N ILE A 284 0.85 21.57 -1.44
CA ILE A 284 0.83 20.23 -2.04
C ILE A 284 1.67 20.17 -3.32
N LYS A 285 2.62 19.22 -3.35
CA LYS A 285 3.56 19.04 -4.46
C LYS A 285 3.08 18.03 -5.51
N GLY A 286 2.07 17.21 -5.18
CA GLY A 286 1.52 16.20 -6.07
C GLY A 286 2.51 15.08 -6.41
N CYS A 287 3.36 14.71 -5.46
CA CYS A 287 4.47 13.78 -5.68
C CYS A 287 4.98 13.13 -4.39
N TYR A 288 5.94 12.22 -4.59
CA TYR A 288 6.72 11.63 -3.51
C TYR A 288 8.10 12.27 -3.49
N ILE A 289 8.61 12.58 -2.31
CA ILE A 289 9.87 13.30 -2.12
C ILE A 289 10.77 12.45 -1.21
N THR A 290 12.03 12.33 -1.59
CA THR A 290 13.09 11.85 -0.70
C THR A 290 14.01 13.02 -0.37
N GLN A 291 14.30 13.19 0.92
CA GLN A 291 15.33 14.07 1.41
C GLN A 291 16.32 13.24 2.22
N VAL A 292 17.61 13.29 1.87
CA VAL A 292 18.69 12.71 2.68
C VAL A 292 19.55 13.86 3.16
N THR A 293 19.66 14.01 4.48
CA THR A 293 20.63 14.91 5.10
C THR A 293 21.91 14.11 5.33
N GLY A 294 23.03 14.63 4.81
CA GLY A 294 24.32 13.94 4.87
C GLY A 294 25.37 14.57 3.98
N ASP A 295 26.41 13.80 3.64
CA ASP A 295 27.46 14.18 2.70
C ASP A 295 27.45 13.30 1.44
N PRO A 296 27.01 13.81 0.27
CA PRO A 296 26.28 15.05 0.07
C PRO A 296 24.80 14.93 0.53
N ASN A 297 24.10 16.07 0.56
CA ASN A 297 22.65 16.08 0.73
C ASN A 297 21.94 15.68 -0.57
N ILE A 298 20.91 14.84 -0.46
CA ILE A 298 20.10 14.39 -1.60
C ILE A 298 18.69 14.97 -1.49
N TYR A 299 18.18 15.46 -2.63
CA TYR A 299 16.80 15.87 -2.78
C TYR A 299 16.24 15.29 -4.08
N SER A 300 15.27 14.39 -3.96
CA SER A 300 14.65 13.72 -5.12
C SER A 300 13.14 13.91 -5.11
N LYS A 301 12.57 14.21 -6.28
CA LYS A 301 11.12 14.29 -6.50
C LYS A 301 10.69 13.24 -7.51
N HIS A 302 9.87 12.29 -7.07
CA HIS A 302 9.23 11.31 -7.93
C HIS A 302 7.85 11.81 -8.36
N MET A 303 7.79 12.41 -9.55
CA MET A 303 6.56 12.91 -10.17
C MET A 303 5.89 11.82 -11.00
N ILE A 304 4.57 11.70 -10.88
CA ILE A 304 3.78 10.70 -11.61
C ILE A 304 2.94 11.44 -12.64
N PHE A 305 3.16 11.11 -13.91
CA PHE A 305 2.40 11.68 -15.02
C PHE A 305 1.64 10.58 -15.75
N PRO A 306 0.41 10.86 -16.23
CA PRO A 306 -0.32 9.91 -17.04
C PRO A 306 0.36 9.71 -18.40
N ARG A 307 -0.05 8.65 -19.10
CA ARG A 307 0.32 8.46 -20.51
C ARG A 307 -0.19 9.63 -21.36
N LYS A 308 0.48 9.90 -22.49
CA LYS A 308 0.04 10.92 -23.44
C LYS A 308 -1.41 10.68 -23.89
N GLY A 309 -2.20 11.75 -23.95
CA GLY A 309 -3.60 11.70 -24.40
C GLY A 309 -4.58 11.14 -23.38
N PHE A 310 -4.16 10.97 -22.12
CA PHE A 310 -5.05 10.58 -21.04
C PHE A 310 -5.90 11.78 -20.60
N ASP A 311 -7.22 11.60 -20.57
CA ASP A 311 -8.15 12.68 -20.22
C ASP A 311 -8.25 12.84 -18.70
N LEU A 312 -7.59 13.87 -18.17
CA LEU A 312 -7.61 14.21 -16.76
C LEU A 312 -8.85 15.02 -16.34
N SER A 313 -9.73 15.40 -17.28
CA SER A 313 -10.98 16.08 -16.92
C SER A 313 -12.01 15.12 -16.30
N ASN A 314 -11.86 13.81 -16.51
CA ASN A 314 -12.64 12.78 -15.84
C ASN A 314 -12.00 12.43 -14.48
N PRO A 315 -12.68 12.63 -13.33
CA PRO A 315 -12.17 12.26 -12.01
C PRO A 315 -11.79 10.78 -11.87
N GLU A 316 -12.52 9.87 -12.53
CA GLU A 316 -12.23 8.43 -12.50
C GLU A 316 -10.86 8.12 -13.10
N ASN A 317 -10.49 8.82 -14.18
CA ASN A 317 -9.19 8.67 -14.81
C ASN A 317 -8.07 9.15 -13.87
N PHE A 318 -8.27 10.27 -13.17
CA PHE A 318 -7.28 10.76 -12.20
C PHE A 318 -7.10 9.77 -11.04
N ALA A 319 -8.19 9.24 -10.48
CA ALA A 319 -8.14 8.21 -9.44
C ALA A 319 -7.44 6.92 -9.90
N SER A 320 -7.64 6.51 -11.15
CA SER A 320 -6.99 5.35 -11.77
C SER A 320 -5.45 5.44 -11.75
N ILE A 321 -4.87 6.65 -11.85
CA ILE A 321 -3.42 6.85 -11.75
C ILE A 321 -2.91 6.43 -10.38
N GLY A 322 -3.56 6.89 -9.30
CA GLY A 322 -3.21 6.53 -7.92
C GLY A 322 -3.31 5.02 -7.68
N MET A 323 -4.37 4.39 -8.18
CA MET A 323 -4.55 2.93 -8.10
C MET A 323 -3.46 2.18 -8.88
N THR A 324 -3.09 2.69 -10.06
CA THR A 324 -2.01 2.11 -10.88
C THR A 324 -0.69 2.09 -10.13
N VAL A 325 -0.26 3.23 -9.60
CA VAL A 325 1.04 3.34 -8.94
C VAL A 325 1.09 2.60 -7.61
N THR A 326 -0.06 2.43 -6.95
CA THR A 326 -0.19 1.62 -5.73
C THR A 326 -0.04 0.13 -6.02
N GLY A 327 -0.65 -0.37 -7.10
CA GLY A 327 -0.66 -1.81 -7.39
C GLY A 327 0.57 -2.32 -8.14
N LEU A 328 1.25 -1.46 -8.91
CA LEU A 328 2.40 -1.89 -9.73
C LEU A 328 3.60 -2.43 -8.92
N PRO A 329 3.98 -1.87 -7.75
CA PRO A 329 5.01 -2.46 -6.90
C PRO A 329 4.69 -3.90 -6.50
N ALA A 330 3.44 -4.17 -6.13
CA ALA A 330 2.96 -5.52 -5.81
C ALA A 330 2.98 -6.42 -7.06
N LEU A 331 2.45 -5.95 -8.20
CA LEU A 331 2.40 -6.73 -9.43
C LEU A 331 3.80 -7.11 -9.95
N ASN A 332 4.74 -6.16 -9.94
CA ASN A 332 6.10 -6.37 -10.45
C ASN A 332 6.92 -7.30 -9.56
N SER A 333 6.65 -7.34 -8.25
CA SER A 333 7.38 -8.19 -7.31
C SER A 333 6.97 -9.67 -7.36
N ILE A 334 5.77 -9.99 -7.87
CA ILE A 334 5.18 -11.34 -7.86
C ILE A 334 6.18 -12.44 -8.24
N LYS A 335 6.88 -12.27 -9.37
CA LYS A 335 7.82 -13.30 -9.85
C LYS A 335 8.97 -13.56 -8.87
N SER A 336 9.45 -12.51 -8.21
CA SER A 336 10.51 -12.64 -7.21
C SER A 336 9.98 -13.22 -5.90
N VAL A 337 8.77 -12.87 -5.48
CA VAL A 337 8.12 -13.43 -4.29
C VAL A 337 7.91 -14.94 -4.44
N VAL A 338 7.40 -15.39 -5.59
CA VAL A 338 7.24 -16.83 -5.88
C VAL A 338 8.58 -17.57 -5.87
N ALA A 339 9.68 -16.89 -6.20
CA ALA A 339 11.02 -17.47 -6.21
C ALA A 339 11.79 -17.30 -4.88
N ALA A 340 11.21 -16.60 -3.90
CA ALA A 340 11.87 -16.26 -2.65
C ALA A 340 11.87 -17.44 -1.66
N ARG A 341 12.60 -17.27 -0.56
CA ARG A 341 12.56 -18.20 0.57
C ARG A 341 11.16 -18.15 1.23
N PRO A 342 10.70 -19.27 1.82
CA PRO A 342 9.50 -19.25 2.66
C PRO A 342 9.63 -18.29 3.84
N GLY A 343 8.48 -17.84 4.33
CA GLY A 343 8.34 -16.92 5.46
C GLY A 343 7.83 -15.54 5.06
N ILE A 344 7.76 -14.66 6.05
CA ILE A 344 7.52 -13.24 5.82
C ILE A 344 8.82 -12.64 5.27
N ILE A 345 8.69 -11.87 4.19
CA ILE A 345 9.80 -11.12 3.59
C ILE A 345 9.40 -9.66 3.40
N THR A 346 10.41 -8.78 3.34
CA THR A 346 10.23 -7.35 3.04
C THR A 346 10.88 -7.00 1.70
N SER A 347 10.82 -5.72 1.32
CA SER A 347 11.51 -5.23 0.14
C SER A 347 13.04 -5.31 0.26
N ALA A 348 13.59 -5.41 1.48
CA ALA A 348 15.01 -5.59 1.71
C ALA A 348 15.50 -7.03 1.36
N ASP A 349 14.62 -8.03 1.45
CA ASP A 349 14.93 -9.43 1.09
C ASP A 349 14.90 -9.68 -0.43
N LEU A 350 14.31 -8.76 -1.20
CA LEU A 350 14.04 -8.97 -2.62
C LEU A 350 15.20 -8.45 -3.49
N PRO A 351 15.57 -9.16 -4.58
CA PRO A 351 16.60 -8.67 -5.48
C PRO A 351 16.11 -7.42 -6.23
N LEU A 352 17.01 -6.50 -6.60
CA LEU A 352 16.68 -5.25 -7.31
C LEU A 352 15.74 -5.45 -8.53
N ARG A 353 15.88 -6.57 -9.24
CA ARG A 353 15.03 -6.93 -10.40
C ARG A 353 13.53 -7.06 -10.08
N SER A 354 13.16 -7.20 -8.80
CA SER A 354 11.77 -7.26 -8.33
C SER A 354 11.05 -5.93 -8.52
N PHE A 355 11.80 -4.83 -8.53
CA PHE A 355 11.26 -3.47 -8.66
C PHE A 355 11.34 -2.95 -10.10
N ALA A 356 11.87 -3.75 -11.02
CA ALA A 356 11.91 -3.40 -12.44
C ALA A 356 10.55 -3.69 -13.10
N GLY A 357 10.02 -2.72 -13.85
CA GLY A 357 8.86 -2.92 -14.71
C GLY A 357 9.15 -3.81 -15.92
N ARG A 358 8.17 -3.97 -16.81
CA ARG A 358 8.32 -4.73 -18.06
C ARG A 358 8.10 -3.84 -19.28
N PHE A 359 8.97 -3.99 -20.27
CA PHE A 359 8.77 -3.40 -21.58
C PHE A 359 7.63 -4.10 -22.32
N ASN A 360 6.84 -3.33 -23.05
CA ASN A 360 5.86 -3.83 -24.01
C ASN A 360 6.57 -4.02 -25.36
N ILE A 361 7.13 -5.22 -25.59
CA ILE A 361 7.89 -5.59 -26.79
C ILE A 361 7.34 -6.82 -27.46
#